data_AF-A0A0A5GLH9-F1
#
_entry.id   AF-A0A0A5GLH9-F1
#
_cell.length_a   1.000
_cell.length_b   1.000
_cell.length_c   1.000
_cell.angle_alpha   90.00
_cell.angle_beta   90.00
_cell.angle_gamma   90.00
#
_symmetry.space_group_name_H-M   'P 1'
#
loop_
_entity.id
_entity.type
_entity.pdbx_description
1 polymer ?
#
loop_
_entity_poly.entity_id
_entity_poly.type
_entity_poly.pdbx_seq_one_letter_code
_entity_poly.pdbx_strand_id
1 'polypeptide(L)'
;MERTWLSVLLSNDERKRSLFLTILAEAGVLSFVTSIGLMLVLGESEYLGSVQKVSIIVFMSYGLLRYTLSGMEHHDVYTKSQLNKKATFFAVQALVTSVLFYLATVFLSSSPHEEHLIVYSLLLGIGVFLAQWVSLYFSYRKNKDL
;
A
#
# COMPACT_ATOMS: atom_id res chain seq x y z
N MET A 1 -0.20 20.45 -20.87
CA MET A 1 0.26 20.28 -19.48
C MET A 1 1.65 20.86 -19.36
N GLU A 2 1.89 21.69 -18.34
CA GLU A 2 3.25 22.08 -18.00
C GLU A 2 4.05 20.83 -17.62
N ARG A 3 5.29 20.74 -18.12
CA ARG A 3 6.17 19.60 -17.84
C ARG A 3 6.64 19.67 -16.39
N THR A 4 5.85 19.10 -15.50
CA THR A 4 6.19 18.92 -14.08
C THR A 4 6.63 17.47 -13.86
N TRP A 5 7.51 17.23 -12.88
CA TRP A 5 7.94 15.86 -12.57
C TRP A 5 6.78 14.94 -12.18
N LEU A 6 5.70 15.51 -11.64
CA LEU A 6 4.47 14.78 -11.34
C LEU A 6 3.79 14.19 -12.59
N SER A 7 3.89 14.84 -13.76
CA SER A 7 3.22 14.34 -14.96
C SER A 7 3.83 13.05 -15.50
N VAL A 8 5.04 12.69 -15.06
CA VAL A 8 5.67 11.40 -15.39
C VAL A 8 5.08 10.27 -14.55
N LEU A 9 4.66 10.55 -13.32
CA LEU A 9 4.11 9.57 -12.38
C LEU A 9 2.61 9.34 -12.56
N LEU A 10 1.89 10.39 -12.98
CA LEU A 10 0.43 10.37 -13.10
C LEU A 10 -0.05 9.56 -14.31
N SER A 11 -1.18 8.87 -14.14
CA SER A 11 -1.87 8.20 -15.25
C SER A 11 -2.40 9.20 -16.28
N ASN A 12 -2.43 8.78 -17.55
CA ASN A 12 -3.08 9.53 -18.63
C ASN A 12 -4.61 9.59 -18.50
N ASP A 13 -5.22 8.68 -17.71
CA ASP A 13 -6.65 8.68 -17.41
C ASP A 13 -6.98 9.83 -16.43
N GLU A 14 -7.83 10.76 -16.88
CA GLU A 14 -8.21 11.95 -16.12
C GLU A 14 -8.85 11.61 -14.76
N ARG A 15 -9.68 10.56 -14.70
CA ARG A 15 -10.35 10.16 -13.46
C ARG A 15 -9.35 9.59 -12.46
N LYS A 16 -8.43 8.74 -12.93
CA LYS A 16 -7.35 8.18 -12.10
C LYS A 16 -6.42 9.28 -11.60
N ARG A 17 -6.09 10.23 -12.48
CA ARG A 17 -5.25 11.38 -12.15
C ARG A 17 -5.88 12.25 -11.07
N SER A 18 -7.14 12.64 -11.25
CA SER A 18 -7.85 13.49 -10.29
C SER A 18 -7.94 12.81 -8.93
N LEU A 19 -8.34 11.53 -8.88
CA LEU A 19 -8.41 10.80 -7.62
C LEU A 19 -7.04 10.73 -6.93
N PHE A 20 -5.99 10.36 -7.67
CA PHE A 20 -4.65 10.23 -7.10
C PHE A 20 -4.16 11.53 -6.48
N LEU A 21 -4.36 12.67 -7.18
CA LEU A 21 -4.02 13.99 -6.67
C LEU A 21 -4.83 14.36 -5.41
N THR A 22 -6.13 14.07 -5.40
CA THR A 22 -6.98 14.30 -4.23
C THR A 22 -6.50 13.49 -3.02
N ILE A 23 -6.23 12.20 -3.21
CA ILE A 23 -5.72 11.34 -2.13
C ILE A 23 -4.37 11.83 -1.61
N LEU A 24 -3.48 12.24 -2.52
CA LEU A 24 -2.15 12.73 -2.16
C LEU A 24 -2.23 14.05 -1.38
N ALA A 25 -3.14 14.94 -1.77
CA ALA A 25 -3.42 16.17 -1.04
C ALA A 25 -4.05 15.90 0.34
N GLU A 26 -5.06 15.05 0.43
CA GLU A 26 -5.67 14.64 1.69
C GLU A 26 -4.66 14.00 2.64
N ALA A 27 -3.83 13.08 2.14
CA ALA A 27 -2.77 12.44 2.91
C ALA A 27 -1.76 13.47 3.46
N GLY A 28 -1.37 14.44 2.64
CA GLY A 28 -0.45 15.52 3.01
C GLY A 28 -1.03 16.45 4.08
N VAL A 29 -2.32 16.82 3.94
CA VAL A 29 -3.01 17.63 4.96
C VAL A 29 -3.12 16.85 6.27
N LEU A 30 -3.50 15.58 6.22
CA LEU A 30 -3.65 14.74 7.40
C LEU A 30 -2.32 14.54 8.12
N SER A 31 -1.24 14.26 7.40
CA SER A 31 0.10 14.11 7.98
C SER A 31 0.60 15.41 8.60
N PHE A 32 0.34 16.55 7.95
CA PHE A 32 0.67 17.87 8.47
C PHE A 32 -0.07 18.18 9.77
N VAL A 33 -1.40 17.99 9.81
CA VAL A 33 -2.22 18.21 11.01
C VAL A 33 -1.78 17.27 12.14
N THR A 34 -1.50 16.01 11.83
CA THR A 34 -1.02 15.04 12.83
C THR A 34 0.33 15.46 13.39
N SER A 35 1.26 15.91 12.54
CA SER A 35 2.58 16.39 12.96
C SER A 35 2.45 17.57 13.92
N ILE A 36 1.63 18.57 13.57
CA ILE A 36 1.39 19.73 14.44
C ILE A 36 0.77 19.30 15.77
N GLY A 37 -0.27 18.46 15.73
CA GLY A 37 -0.95 17.99 16.92
C GLY A 37 0.00 17.26 17.88
N LEU A 38 0.86 16.39 17.36
CA LEU A 38 1.86 15.69 18.16
C LEU A 38 2.93 16.63 18.73
N MET A 39 3.38 17.62 17.96
CA MET A 39 4.32 18.63 18.47
C MET A 39 3.73 19.43 19.64
N LEU A 40 2.45 19.78 19.58
CA LEU A 40 1.75 20.51 20.64
C LEU A 40 1.58 19.67 21.92
N VAL A 41 1.36 18.37 21.79
CA VAL A 41 1.11 17.48 22.93
C VAL A 41 2.40 17.03 23.60
N LEU A 42 3.42 16.68 22.81
CA LEU A 42 4.63 16.06 23.34
C LEU A 42 5.59 17.07 23.96
N GLY A 43 5.63 18.30 23.44
CA GLY A 43 6.55 19.34 23.90
C GLY A 43 8.03 18.98 23.65
N GLU A 44 8.82 19.95 23.20
CA GLU A 44 10.27 19.83 23.00
C GLU A 44 10.81 19.02 21.80
N SER A 45 12.09 19.26 21.50
CA SER A 45 12.80 18.79 20.30
C SER A 45 13.26 17.33 20.35
N GLU A 46 13.29 16.68 21.52
CA GLU A 46 13.75 15.29 21.65
C GLU A 46 12.84 14.31 20.89
N TYR A 47 11.55 14.63 20.73
CA TYR A 47 10.59 13.76 20.04
C TYR A 47 10.42 14.10 18.55
N LEU A 48 11.16 15.07 18.02
CA LEU A 48 10.97 15.56 16.66
C LEU A 48 11.18 14.46 15.60
N GLY A 49 12.15 13.56 15.84
CA GLY A 49 12.36 12.38 15.01
C GLY A 49 11.21 11.36 15.08
N SER A 50 10.57 11.20 16.24
CA SER A 50 9.41 10.32 16.41
C SER A 50 8.16 10.91 15.74
N VAL A 51 7.94 12.22 15.86
CA VAL A 51 6.83 12.93 15.19
C VAL A 51 6.93 12.79 13.66
N GLN A 52 8.12 12.99 13.09
CA GLN A 52 8.35 12.81 11.65
C GLN A 52 8.03 11.39 11.19
N LYS A 53 8.48 10.37 11.93
CA LYS A 53 8.18 8.96 11.61
C LYS A 53 6.68 8.70 11.62
N VAL A 54 5.96 9.17 12.64
CA VAL A 54 4.50 8.99 12.72
C VAL A 54 3.81 9.72 11.57
N SER A 55 4.20 10.95 11.24
CA SER A 55 3.66 11.72 10.13
C SER A 55 3.83 10.99 8.78
N ILE A 56 5.02 10.43 8.53
CA ILE A 56 5.29 9.63 7.32
C ILE A 56 4.42 8.37 7.28
N ILE A 57 4.31 7.66 8.42
CA ILE A 57 3.47 6.46 8.51
C ILE A 57 2.01 6.81 8.23
N VAL A 58 1.49 7.92 8.77
CA VAL A 58 0.13 8.40 8.52
C VAL A 58 -0.06 8.75 7.06
N PHE A 59 0.87 9.48 6.44
CA PHE A 59 0.81 9.82 5.02
C PHE A 59 0.72 8.56 4.14
N MET A 60 1.64 7.62 4.34
CA MET A 60 1.73 6.40 3.54
C MET A 60 0.52 5.50 3.75
N SER A 61 0.14 5.28 5.01
CA SER A 61 -0.99 4.39 5.34
C SER A 61 -2.32 4.95 4.87
N TYR A 62 -2.61 6.24 5.10
CA TYR A 62 -3.84 6.86 4.63
C TYR A 62 -3.92 6.83 3.09
N GLY A 63 -2.83 7.23 2.41
CA GLY A 63 -2.78 7.24 0.95
C GLY A 63 -3.01 5.85 0.36
N LEU A 64 -2.28 4.84 0.86
CA LEU A 64 -2.42 3.45 0.42
C LEU A 64 -3.82 2.90 0.71
N LEU A 65 -4.33 3.08 1.92
CA LEU A 65 -5.67 2.59 2.27
C LEU A 65 -6.74 3.24 1.39
N ARG A 66 -6.70 4.57 1.25
CA ARG A 66 -7.72 5.28 0.47
C ARG A 66 -7.66 4.93 -1.01
N TYR A 67 -6.45 4.76 -1.55
CA TYR A 67 -6.27 4.32 -2.93
C TYR A 67 -6.78 2.90 -3.15
N THR A 68 -6.43 1.95 -2.28
CA THR A 68 -6.92 0.56 -2.34
C THR A 68 -8.44 0.49 -2.22
N LEU A 69 -9.02 1.22 -1.27
CA LEU A 69 -10.48 1.30 -1.06
C LEU A 69 -11.21 2.01 -2.21
N SER A 70 -10.50 2.76 -3.05
CA SER A 70 -11.10 3.37 -4.24
C SER A 70 -11.56 2.31 -5.25
N GLY A 71 -10.99 1.10 -5.23
CA GLY A 71 -11.37 0.01 -6.14
C GLY A 71 -11.15 0.36 -7.62
N MET A 72 -10.25 1.31 -7.92
CA MET A 72 -9.96 1.76 -9.28
C MET A 72 -8.86 0.95 -9.98
N GLU A 73 -8.27 0.00 -9.27
CA GLU A 73 -7.17 -0.79 -9.78
C GLU A 73 -7.65 -1.88 -10.76
N HIS A 74 -8.82 -2.48 -10.49
CA HIS A 74 -9.34 -3.61 -11.28
C HIS A 74 -10.66 -3.27 -11.97
N HIS A 75 -10.62 -2.43 -13.00
CA HIS A 75 -11.80 -2.04 -13.79
C HIS A 75 -12.39 -3.15 -14.68
N ASP A 76 -11.75 -4.32 -14.73
CA ASP A 76 -12.09 -5.45 -15.60
C ASP A 76 -12.74 -6.63 -14.87
N VAL A 77 -13.00 -6.49 -13.57
CA VAL A 77 -13.54 -7.56 -12.71
C VAL A 77 -14.99 -7.26 -12.37
N TYR A 78 -15.91 -7.93 -13.05
CA TYR A 78 -17.37 -7.76 -12.91
C TYR A 78 -18.05 -9.01 -12.34
N THR A 79 -17.47 -10.20 -12.57
CA THR A 79 -18.06 -11.48 -12.19
C THR A 79 -17.30 -12.18 -11.07
N LYS A 80 -18.00 -13.03 -10.31
CA LYS A 80 -17.39 -13.86 -9.26
C LYS A 80 -16.33 -14.83 -9.81
N SER A 81 -16.49 -15.28 -11.06
CA SER A 81 -15.49 -16.12 -11.73
C SER A 81 -14.17 -15.37 -11.98
N GLN A 82 -14.26 -14.12 -12.46
CA GLN A 82 -13.08 -13.26 -12.63
C GLN A 82 -12.42 -12.91 -11.29
N LEU A 83 -13.21 -12.65 -10.25
CA LEU A 83 -12.71 -12.44 -8.89
C LEU A 83 -11.88 -13.64 -8.43
N ASN A 84 -12.46 -14.85 -8.47
CA ASN A 84 -11.79 -16.07 -8.01
C ASN A 84 -10.51 -16.35 -8.82
N LYS A 85 -10.55 -16.15 -10.15
CA LYS A 85 -9.37 -16.34 -11.01
C LYS A 85 -8.22 -15.41 -10.63
N LYS A 86 -8.50 -14.13 -10.40
CA LYS A 86 -7.48 -13.17 -9.96
C LYS A 86 -7.02 -13.43 -8.53
N ALA A 87 -7.91 -13.87 -7.65
CA ALA A 87 -7.57 -14.28 -6.29
C ALA A 87 -6.51 -15.38 -6.27
N THR A 88 -6.71 -16.42 -7.08
CA THR A 88 -5.76 -17.52 -7.21
C THR A 88 -4.43 -17.04 -7.76
N PHE A 89 -4.46 -16.15 -8.77
CA PHE A 89 -3.23 -15.55 -9.30
C PHE A 89 -2.46 -14.80 -8.22
N PHE A 90 -3.13 -13.97 -7.41
CA PHE A 90 -2.49 -13.25 -6.31
C PHE A 90 -2.01 -14.16 -5.18
N ALA A 91 -2.69 -15.28 -4.91
CA ALA A 91 -2.21 -16.28 -3.96
C ALA A 91 -0.89 -16.91 -4.42
N VAL A 92 -0.79 -17.26 -5.71
CA VAL A 92 0.45 -17.77 -6.29
C VAL A 92 1.55 -16.71 -6.25
N GLN A 93 1.23 -15.48 -6.63
CA GLN A 93 2.20 -14.38 -6.59
C GLN A 93 2.73 -14.14 -5.17
N ALA A 94 1.85 -14.11 -4.17
CA ALA A 94 2.22 -13.95 -2.77
C ALA A 94 3.12 -15.09 -2.27
N LEU A 95 2.82 -16.34 -2.66
CA LEU A 95 3.66 -17.49 -2.34
C LEU A 95 5.04 -17.35 -2.99
N VAL A 96 5.10 -17.01 -4.28
CA VAL A 96 6.37 -16.78 -5.00
C VAL A 96 7.17 -15.66 -4.32
N THR A 97 6.53 -14.55 -3.97
CA THR A 97 7.18 -13.45 -3.24
C THR A 97 7.70 -13.90 -1.88
N SER A 98 6.93 -14.67 -1.11
CA SER A 98 7.36 -15.24 0.17
C SER A 98 8.60 -16.13 0.01
N VAL A 99 8.60 -17.03 -0.98
CA VAL A 99 9.72 -17.95 -1.23
C VAL A 99 10.96 -17.18 -1.70
N LEU A 100 10.81 -16.25 -2.63
CA LEU A 100 11.92 -15.43 -3.12
C LEU A 100 12.52 -14.58 -2.01
N PHE A 101 11.69 -13.99 -1.16
CA PHE A 101 12.17 -13.23 -0.01
C PHE A 101 12.94 -14.12 0.96
N TYR A 102 12.41 -15.31 1.30
CA TYR A 102 13.12 -16.28 2.12
C TYR A 102 14.50 -16.64 1.53
N LEU A 103 14.54 -17.05 0.26
CA LEU A 103 15.80 -17.41 -0.42
C LEU A 103 16.79 -16.25 -0.46
N ALA A 104 16.32 -15.04 -0.76
CA ALA A 104 17.16 -13.84 -0.76
C ALA A 104 17.73 -13.56 0.64
N THR A 105 16.91 -13.68 1.69
CA THR A 105 17.38 -13.47 3.07
C THR A 105 18.39 -14.51 3.52
N VAL A 106 18.18 -15.79 3.17
CA VAL A 106 19.14 -16.87 3.47
C VAL A 106 20.46 -16.65 2.73
N PHE A 107 20.42 -16.23 1.46
CA PHE A 107 21.63 -16.00 0.66
C PHE A 107 22.43 -14.76 1.11
N LEU A 108 21.74 -13.72 1.58
CA LEU A 108 22.36 -12.45 1.99
C LEU A 108 22.73 -12.39 3.47
N SER A 109 22.12 -13.22 4.31
CA SER A 109 22.35 -13.21 5.76
C SER A 109 23.41 -14.22 6.17
N SER A 110 24.36 -13.79 7.00
CA SER A 110 25.27 -14.65 7.75
C SER A 110 24.82 -14.86 9.21
N SER A 111 23.55 -14.54 9.51
CA SER A 111 23.04 -14.43 10.87
C SER A 111 22.59 -15.78 11.46
N PRO A 112 22.88 -16.06 12.74
CA PRO A 112 22.49 -17.31 13.42
C PRO A 112 20.99 -17.43 13.75
N HIS A 113 20.15 -16.42 13.45
CA HIS A 113 18.71 -16.40 13.78
C HIS A 113 17.83 -16.83 12.60
N GLU A 114 18.16 -17.95 11.97
CA GLU A 114 17.44 -18.46 10.79
C GLU A 114 16.00 -18.90 11.11
N GLU A 115 15.73 -19.28 12.36
CA GLU A 115 14.45 -19.81 12.83
C GLU A 115 13.26 -18.85 12.69
N HIS A 116 13.50 -17.54 12.68
CA HIS A 116 12.45 -16.55 12.48
C HIS A 116 12.27 -16.12 11.01
N LEU A 117 13.20 -16.47 10.12
CA LEU A 117 13.13 -16.06 8.70
C LEU A 117 11.92 -16.65 7.98
N ILE A 118 11.56 -17.90 8.31
CA ILE A 118 10.37 -18.55 7.77
C ILE A 118 9.12 -17.77 8.18
N VAL A 119 9.01 -17.38 9.45
CA VAL A 119 7.86 -16.61 9.96
C VAL A 119 7.77 -15.25 9.27
N TYR A 120 8.88 -14.52 9.13
CA TYR A 120 8.89 -13.22 8.48
C TYR A 120 8.55 -13.29 6.99
N SER A 121 9.09 -14.29 6.27
CA SER A 121 8.77 -14.48 4.86
C SER A 121 7.29 -14.82 4.65
N LEU A 122 6.72 -15.67 5.51
CA LEU A 122 5.31 -16.03 5.46
C LEU A 122 4.41 -14.83 5.78
N LEU A 123 4.75 -14.03 6.79
CA LEU A 123 4.05 -12.79 7.11
C LEU A 123 4.08 -11.80 5.95
N LEU A 124 5.21 -11.66 5.27
CA LEU A 124 5.33 -10.85 4.05
C LEU A 124 4.39 -11.35 2.96
N GLY A 125 4.40 -12.65 2.67
CA GLY A 125 3.51 -13.27 1.68
C GLY A 125 2.03 -13.03 2.00
N ILE A 126 1.62 -13.26 3.25
CA ILE A 126 0.26 -12.99 3.72
C ILE A 126 -0.08 -11.50 3.56
N GLY A 127 0.82 -10.60 3.92
CA GLY A 127 0.62 -9.15 3.78
C GLY A 127 0.41 -8.73 2.33
N VAL A 128 1.23 -9.26 1.40
CA VAL A 128 1.10 -9.02 -0.04
C VAL A 128 -0.24 -9.56 -0.56
N PHE A 129 -0.61 -10.78 -0.17
CA PHE A 129 -1.88 -11.37 -0.58
C PHE A 129 -3.07 -10.53 -0.09
N LEU A 130 -3.08 -10.14 1.18
CA LEU A 130 -4.16 -9.35 1.77
C LEU A 130 -4.28 -7.98 1.08
N ALA A 131 -3.17 -7.29 0.81
CA ALA A 131 -3.19 -6.01 0.11
C ALA A 131 -3.86 -6.13 -1.27
N GLN A 132 -3.45 -7.13 -2.05
CA GLN A 132 -4.01 -7.40 -3.38
C GLN A 132 -5.47 -7.86 -3.32
N TRP A 133 -5.80 -8.75 -2.39
CA TRP A 133 -7.15 -9.27 -2.19
C TRP A 133 -8.13 -8.16 -1.81
N VAL A 134 -7.74 -7.26 -0.89
CA VAL A 134 -8.57 -6.13 -0.49
C VAL A 134 -8.83 -5.22 -1.69
N SER A 135 -7.80 -4.83 -2.45
CA SER A 135 -7.96 -4.04 -3.68
C SER A 135 -8.94 -4.69 -4.67
N LEU A 136 -8.75 -5.99 -4.91
CA LEU A 136 -9.57 -6.78 -5.83
C LEU A 136 -11.03 -6.87 -5.38
N TYR A 137 -11.26 -7.13 -4.10
CA TYR A 137 -12.59 -7.26 -3.52
C TYR A 137 -13.38 -5.94 -3.59
N PHE A 138 -12.74 -4.81 -3.24
CA PHE A 138 -13.38 -3.50 -3.32
C PHE A 138 -13.68 -3.09 -4.76
N SER A 139 -12.79 -3.42 -5.70
CA SER A 139 -13.03 -3.20 -7.12
C SER A 139 -14.23 -4.02 -7.63
N TYR A 140 -14.27 -5.33 -7.33
CA TYR A 140 -15.40 -6.20 -7.67
C TYR A 140 -16.72 -5.70 -7.08
N ARG A 141 -16.73 -5.30 -5.80
CA ARG A 141 -17.93 -4.79 -5.14
C ARG A 141 -18.47 -3.52 -5.81
N LYS A 142 -17.62 -2.67 -6.37
CA LYS A 142 -18.04 -1.47 -7.12
C LYS A 142 -18.50 -1.78 -8.54
N ASN A 143 -17.89 -2.76 -9.19
CA ASN A 143 -18.17 -3.08 -10.59
C ASN A 143 -19.34 -4.04 -10.79
N LYS A 144 -19.68 -4.88 -9.80
CA LYS A 144 -20.74 -5.90 -9.93
C LYS A 144 -22.14 -5.31 -10.18
N ASP A 145 -22.33 -4.03 -9.85
CA ASP A 145 -23.60 -3.31 -9.97
C ASP A 145 -23.65 -2.43 -11.25
N LEU A 146 -22.57 -2.45 -12.06
CA LEU A 146 -22.46 -1.84 -13.39
C LEU A 146 -22.76 -2.88 -14.47
#